data_AF-A0A415Y9Y1-F1
#
_entry.id   AF-A0A415Y9Y1-F1
#
_cell.length_a   1.000
_cell.length_b   1.000
_cell.length_c   1.000
_cell.angle_alpha   90.00
_cell.angle_beta   90.00
_cell.angle_gamma   90.00
#
_symmetry.space_group_name_H-M   'P 1'
#
loop_
_entity.id
_entity.type
_entity.pdbx_description
1 polymer ?
#
loop_
_entity_poly.entity_id
_entity_poly.type
_entity_poly.pdbx_seq_one_letter_code
_entity_poly.pdbx_strand_id
1 'polypeptide(L)'
;MKEIVTDPLLFFLASILFGVCLQAVYDIIRGIRRVFYHKSMLIFIEDIGFGIFTAVMAFIFLCTYNDGELRGFFFLGIVVGMILYYQLCSKFLLMAVIHITEKLKKIIRQFEKVCLRPGIHIKRNLKWQLKKEKKQVTMALKRQIKRGGRSDNTKETK
;
A
#
# COMPACT_ATOMS: atom_id res chain seq x y z
N MET A 1 18.66 48.71 -23.80
CA MET A 1 17.59 48.01 -24.53
C MET A 1 17.41 46.64 -23.90
N LYS A 2 16.54 46.55 -22.89
CA LYS A 2 16.20 45.30 -22.21
C LYS A 2 15.21 44.55 -23.10
N GLU A 3 15.63 43.47 -23.75
CA GLU A 3 14.99 42.15 -23.61
C GLU A 3 13.45 42.10 -23.41
N ILE A 4 12.67 42.80 -24.24
CA ILE A 4 11.18 42.85 -24.11
C ILE A 4 10.52 41.51 -24.50
N VAL A 5 11.22 40.67 -25.28
CA VAL A 5 10.66 39.42 -25.83
C VAL A 5 11.02 38.19 -25.01
N THR A 6 12.09 38.24 -24.22
CA THR A 6 12.58 37.12 -23.43
C THR A 6 11.76 36.91 -22.17
N ASP A 7 11.24 37.96 -21.53
CA ASP A 7 10.46 37.81 -20.28
C ASP A 7 9.21 36.92 -20.45
N PRO A 8 8.36 37.08 -21.49
CA PRO A 8 7.18 36.21 -21.66
C PRO A 8 7.52 34.81 -22.14
N LEU A 9 8.56 34.67 -22.99
CA LEU A 9 9.00 33.37 -23.51
C LEU A 9 9.69 32.53 -22.45
N LEU A 10 10.56 33.12 -21.63
CA LEU A 10 11.19 32.46 -20.49
C LEU A 10 10.15 32.06 -19.46
N PHE A 11 9.17 32.92 -19.18
CA PHE A 11 8.04 32.58 -18.30
C PHE A 11 7.28 31.36 -18.83
N PHE A 12 6.98 31.34 -20.13
CA PHE A 12 6.30 30.22 -20.76
C PHE A 12 7.14 28.93 -20.68
N LEU A 13 8.44 29.01 -20.99
CA LEU A 13 9.34 27.86 -20.91
C LEU A 13 9.50 27.34 -19.48
N ALA A 14 9.58 28.23 -18.49
CA ALA A 14 9.61 27.88 -17.07
C ALA A 14 8.30 27.20 -16.64
N SER A 15 7.14 27.66 -17.16
CA SER A 15 5.85 27.01 -16.89
C SER A 15 5.73 25.62 -17.52
N ILE A 16 6.36 25.39 -18.69
CA ILE A 16 6.49 24.05 -19.28
C ILE A 16 7.33 23.15 -18.37
N LEU A 17 8.51 23.62 -17.94
CA LEU A 17 9.37 22.86 -17.04
C LEU A 17 8.65 22.54 -15.72
N PHE A 18 7.87 23.50 -15.19
CA PHE A 18 7.05 23.30 -14.01
C PHE A 18 5.98 22.20 -14.23
N GLY A 19 5.29 22.20 -15.38
CA GLY A 19 4.35 21.14 -15.75
C GLY A 19 4.99 19.76 -15.87
N VAL A 20 6.22 19.68 -16.41
CA VAL A 20 7.03 18.46 -16.47
C VAL A 20 7.33 17.95 -15.05
N CYS A 21 7.78 18.84 -14.15
CA CYS A 21 8.07 18.50 -12.76
C CYS A 21 6.82 18.02 -12.00
N LEU A 22 5.68 18.69 -12.17
CA LEU A 22 4.41 18.26 -11.58
C LEU A 22 4.00 16.87 -12.05
N GLN A 23 4.11 16.60 -13.35
CA GLN A 23 3.81 15.30 -13.93
C GLN A 23 4.75 14.21 -13.38
N ALA A 24 6.03 14.52 -13.19
CA ALA A 24 7.00 13.59 -12.61
C ALA A 24 6.65 13.22 -11.16
N VAL A 25 6.29 14.21 -10.33
CA VAL A 25 5.85 13.96 -8.94
C VAL A 25 4.57 13.13 -8.92
N TYR A 26 3.61 13.45 -9.80
CA TYR A 26 2.39 12.67 -9.94
C TYR A 26 2.66 11.20 -10.29
N ASP A 27 3.59 10.94 -11.21
CA ASP A 27 3.91 9.57 -11.62
C ASP A 27 4.67 8.78 -10.54
N ILE A 28 5.44 9.44 -9.66
CA ILE A 28 6.01 8.79 -8.46
C ILE A 28 4.88 8.32 -7.53
N ILE A 29 3.92 9.20 -7.23
CA ILE A 29 2.76 8.87 -6.38
C ILE A 29 1.94 7.76 -7.01
N ARG A 30 1.71 7.83 -8.33
CA ARG A 30 1.02 6.79 -9.10
C ARG A 30 1.78 5.46 -9.07
N GLY A 31 3.11 5.50 -9.13
CA GLY A 31 3.99 4.36 -8.96
C GLY A 31 3.77 3.70 -7.60
N ILE A 32 3.90 4.48 -6.52
CA ILE A 32 3.68 4.02 -5.13
C ILE A 32 2.30 3.37 -4.97
N ARG A 33 1.24 3.99 -5.52
CA ARG A 33 -0.14 3.47 -5.49
C ARG A 33 -0.29 2.10 -6.15
N ARG A 34 0.50 1.77 -7.18
CA ARG A 34 0.47 0.45 -7.82
C ARG A 34 1.22 -0.62 -7.01
N VAL A 35 2.21 -0.22 -6.21
CA VAL A 35 3.01 -1.12 -5.36
C VAL A 35 2.33 -1.39 -4.02
N PHE A 36 1.79 -0.37 -3.37
CA PHE A 36 1.16 -0.51 -2.07
C PHE A 36 -0.35 -0.51 -2.24
N TYR A 37 -0.93 -1.70 -2.45
CA TYR A 37 -2.38 -1.87 -2.39
C TYR A 37 -2.81 -1.60 -0.94
N HIS A 38 -3.22 -0.37 -0.65
CA HIS A 38 -3.67 0.08 0.67
C HIS A 38 -5.17 0.37 0.67
N LYS A 39 -5.78 0.45 1.86
CA LYS A 39 -7.22 0.77 2.01
C LYS A 39 -7.55 2.10 1.31
N SER A 40 -8.72 2.18 0.69
CA SER A 40 -9.21 3.34 -0.10
C SER A 40 -9.03 4.71 0.58
N MET A 41 -8.98 4.76 1.92
CA MET A 41 -8.77 5.99 2.70
C MET A 41 -7.38 6.61 2.52
N LEU A 42 -6.32 5.81 2.37
CA LEU A 42 -4.96 6.35 2.21
C LEU A 42 -4.76 6.97 0.83
N ILE A 43 -5.35 6.35 -0.20
CA ILE A 43 -5.36 6.89 -1.57
C ILE A 43 -6.02 8.28 -1.59
N PHE A 44 -7.11 8.45 -0.83
CA PHE A 44 -7.82 9.72 -0.74
C PHE A 44 -6.98 10.82 -0.06
N ILE A 45 -6.28 10.49 1.03
CA ILE A 45 -5.40 11.44 1.73
C ILE A 45 -4.24 11.86 0.82
N GLU A 46 -3.63 10.93 0.10
CA GLU A 46 -2.56 11.23 -0.85
C GLU A 46 -3.02 12.16 -1.98
N ASP A 47 -4.23 11.94 -2.51
CA ASP A 47 -4.79 12.76 -3.59
C ASP A 47 -5.06 14.21 -3.13
N ILE A 48 -5.63 14.37 -1.93
CA ILE A 48 -5.82 15.69 -1.32
C ILE A 48 -4.47 16.36 -1.04
N GLY A 49 -3.51 15.62 -0.47
CA GLY A 49 -2.18 16.14 -0.18
C GLY A 49 -1.46 16.60 -1.45
N PHE A 50 -1.53 15.82 -2.53
CA PHE A 50 -0.95 16.20 -3.82
C PHE A 50 -1.66 17.40 -4.45
N GLY A 51 -2.99 17.48 -4.34
CA GLY A 51 -3.77 18.63 -4.81
C GLY A 51 -3.35 19.92 -4.11
N ILE A 52 -3.24 19.90 -2.78
CA ILE A 52 -2.79 21.04 -1.97
C ILE A 52 -1.34 21.41 -2.34
N PHE A 53 -0.44 20.42 -2.41
CA PHE A 53 0.95 20.65 -2.80
C PHE A 53 1.06 21.31 -4.17
N THR A 54 0.33 20.80 -5.16
CA THR A 54 0.32 21.34 -6.53
C THR A 54 -0.20 22.77 -6.55
N ALA A 55 -1.28 23.06 -5.81
CA ALA A 55 -1.85 24.40 -5.73
C ALA A 55 -0.88 25.40 -5.07
N VAL A 56 -0.23 25.03 -3.96
CA VAL A 56 0.76 25.86 -3.28
C VAL A 56 1.96 26.13 -4.17
N MET A 57 2.50 25.09 -4.82
CA MET A 57 3.65 25.23 -5.72
C MET A 57 3.32 26.11 -6.93
N ALA A 58 2.14 25.94 -7.53
CA ALA A 58 1.69 26.78 -8.64
C ALA A 58 1.52 28.23 -8.21
N PHE A 59 1.01 28.47 -6.99
CA PHE A 59 0.86 29.80 -6.43
C PHE A 59 2.21 30.48 -6.17
N ILE A 60 3.16 29.78 -5.53
CA ILE A 60 4.53 30.28 -5.31
C ILE A 60 5.20 30.63 -6.63
N PHE A 61 5.06 29.75 -7.64
CA PHE A 61 5.60 30.01 -8.96
C PHE A 61 4.99 31.28 -9.57
N LEU A 62 3.68 31.46 -9.48
CA LEU A 62 3.00 32.64 -10.01
C LEU A 62 3.43 33.94 -9.30
N CYS A 63 3.57 33.91 -7.98
CA CYS A 63 4.05 35.05 -7.20
C CYS A 63 5.52 35.39 -7.49
N THR A 64 6.35 34.40 -7.79
CA THR A 64 7.79 34.61 -8.04
C THR A 64 8.05 35.17 -9.43
N TYR A 65 7.32 34.70 -10.44
CA TYR A 65 7.64 34.97 -11.84
C TYR A 65 6.68 35.93 -12.55
N ASN A 66 5.49 36.18 -11.99
CA ASN A 66 4.48 37.03 -12.63
C ASN A 66 3.73 37.93 -11.64
N ASP A 67 4.35 38.24 -10.50
CA ASP A 67 3.77 39.07 -9.42
C ASP A 67 2.35 38.66 -8.98
N GLY A 68 1.98 37.39 -9.18
CA GLY A 68 0.64 36.86 -8.87
C GLY A 68 -0.44 37.09 -9.94
N GLU A 69 -0.11 37.67 -11.09
CA GLU A 69 -1.07 37.85 -12.18
C GLU A 69 -1.36 36.52 -12.89
N LEU A 70 -2.64 36.13 -13.02
CA LEU A 70 -3.04 34.87 -13.65
C LEU A 70 -3.02 35.01 -15.18
N ARG A 71 -1.93 34.59 -15.82
CA ARG A 71 -1.80 34.64 -17.29
C ARG A 71 -2.16 33.28 -17.91
N GLY A 72 -3.03 33.28 -18.93
CA GLY A 72 -3.47 32.04 -19.60
C GLY A 72 -2.33 31.18 -20.18
N PHE A 73 -1.23 31.82 -20.59
CA PHE A 73 -0.03 31.13 -21.09
C PHE A 73 0.62 30.23 -20.02
N PHE A 74 0.46 30.52 -18.73
CA PHE A 74 0.96 29.67 -17.63
C PHE A 74 0.28 28.30 -17.63
N PHE A 75 -1.06 28.28 -17.70
CA PHE A 75 -1.83 27.04 -17.75
C PHE A 75 -1.54 26.26 -19.03
N LEU A 76 -1.39 26.96 -20.16
CA LEU A 76 -1.03 26.34 -21.42
C LEU A 76 0.35 25.66 -21.34
N GLY A 77 1.33 26.32 -20.73
CA GLY A 77 2.66 25.76 -20.54
C GLY A 77 2.67 24.53 -19.64
N ILE A 78 1.91 24.56 -18.53
CA ILE A 78 1.74 23.37 -17.67
C ILE A 78 1.18 22.19 -18.47
N VAL A 79 0.09 22.39 -19.23
CA VAL A 79 -0.54 21.33 -20.02
C VAL A 79 0.43 20.78 -21.07
N VAL A 80 1.15 21.65 -21.78
CA VAL A 80 2.17 21.24 -22.75
C VAL A 80 3.29 20.44 -22.07
N GLY A 81 3.79 20.91 -20.92
CA GLY A 81 4.81 20.21 -20.14
C GLY A 81 4.36 18.84 -19.67
N MET A 82 3.12 18.71 -19.20
CA MET A 82 2.53 17.43 -18.80
C MET A 82 2.42 16.47 -19.98
N ILE A 83 1.97 16.93 -21.16
CA ILE A 83 1.87 16.12 -22.38
C ILE A 83 3.26 15.65 -22.83
N LEU A 84 4.25 16.55 -22.86
CA LEU A 84 5.63 16.23 -23.23
C LEU A 84 6.21 15.15 -22.31
N TYR A 85 6.06 15.31 -20.99
CA TYR A 85 6.51 14.31 -20.03
C TYR A 85 5.78 12.97 -20.23
N TYR A 86 4.46 13.00 -20.40
CA TYR A 86 3.67 11.78 -20.59
C TYR A 86 4.14 11.01 -21.84
N GLN A 87 4.37 11.69 -22.97
CA GLN A 87 4.83 11.04 -24.19
C GLN A 87 6.24 10.43 -24.05
N LEU A 88 7.15 11.10 -23.34
CA LEU A 88 8.52 10.60 -23.10
C LEU A 88 8.58 9.45 -22.08
N CYS A 89 7.92 9.62 -20.93
CA CYS A 89 8.09 8.76 -19.76
C CYS A 89 7.02 7.67 -19.59
N SER A 90 5.89 7.72 -20.31
CA SER A 90 4.81 6.73 -20.17
C SER A 90 5.29 5.29 -20.39
N LYS A 91 6.19 5.06 -21.35
CA LYS A 91 6.76 3.71 -21.61
C LYS A 91 7.60 3.20 -20.44
N PHE A 92 8.39 4.07 -19.81
CA PHE A 92 9.27 3.71 -18.71
C PHE A 92 8.47 3.35 -17.45
N LEU A 93 7.42 4.11 -17.17
CA LEU A 93 6.53 3.89 -16.03
C LEU A 93 5.72 2.60 -16.18
N LEU A 94 5.23 2.30 -17.38
CA LEU A 94 4.52 1.05 -17.65
C LEU A 94 5.43 -0.17 -17.37
N MET A 95 6.67 -0.13 -17.87
CA MET A 95 7.67 -1.17 -17.62
C MET A 95 8.03 -1.29 -16.14
N ALA A 96 8.32 -0.16 -15.47
CA ALA A 96 8.68 -0.13 -14.06
C ALA A 96 7.55 -0.70 -13.19
N VAL A 97 6.31 -0.36 -13.49
CA VAL A 97 5.15 -0.86 -12.76
C VAL A 97 5.01 -2.36 -12.91
N ILE A 98 5.07 -2.91 -14.12
CA ILE A 98 4.95 -4.36 -14.33
C ILE A 98 6.03 -5.06 -13.49
N HIS A 99 7.26 -4.56 -13.54
CA HIS A 99 8.38 -5.12 -12.82
C HIS A 99 8.20 -5.08 -11.29
N ILE A 100 7.70 -3.98 -10.74
CA ILE A 100 7.44 -3.88 -9.30
C ILE A 100 6.25 -4.75 -8.89
N THR A 101 5.19 -4.79 -9.69
CA THR A 101 4.00 -5.62 -9.41
C THR A 101 4.38 -7.10 -9.33
N GLU A 102 5.29 -7.56 -10.21
CA GLU A 102 5.81 -8.92 -10.16
C GLU A 102 6.67 -9.19 -8.93
N LYS A 103 7.59 -8.28 -8.58
CA LYS A 103 8.41 -8.42 -7.37
C LYS A 103 7.56 -8.47 -6.10
N LEU A 104 6.56 -7.60 -5.99
CA LEU A 104 5.67 -7.56 -4.84
C LEU A 104 4.85 -8.85 -4.69
N LYS A 105 4.28 -9.37 -5.79
CA LYS A 105 3.60 -10.67 -5.80
C LYS A 105 4.52 -11.82 -5.36
N LYS A 106 5.83 -11.69 -5.60
CA LYS A 106 6.83 -12.67 -5.16
C LYS A 106 7.04 -12.58 -3.64
N ILE A 107 7.15 -11.38 -3.08
CA ILE A 107 7.31 -11.13 -1.64
C ILE A 107 6.07 -11.62 -0.87
N ILE A 108 4.86 -11.28 -1.32
CA ILE A 108 3.61 -11.72 -0.68
C ILE A 108 3.52 -13.25 -0.64
N ARG A 109 3.81 -13.93 -1.76
CA ARG A 109 3.82 -15.41 -1.80
C ARG A 109 4.87 -16.05 -0.90
N GLN A 110 6.00 -15.38 -0.67
CA GLN A 110 6.99 -15.85 0.29
C GLN A 110 6.49 -15.68 1.74
N PHE A 111 5.87 -14.54 2.05
CA PHE A 111 5.27 -14.29 3.35
C PHE A 111 4.16 -15.29 3.70
N GLU A 112 3.24 -15.58 2.76
CA GLU A 112 2.21 -16.60 2.97
C GLU A 112 2.82 -17.97 3.31
N LYS A 113 3.85 -18.38 2.57
CA LYS A 113 4.53 -19.66 2.83
C LYS A 113 5.22 -19.68 4.19
N VAL A 114 5.82 -18.57 4.61
CA VAL A 114 6.55 -18.47 5.89
C VAL A 114 5.58 -18.38 7.08
N CYS A 115 4.44 -17.69 6.97
CA CYS A 115 3.44 -17.61 8.04
C CYS A 115 2.54 -18.86 8.15
N LEU A 116 2.11 -19.44 7.03
CA LEU A 116 1.18 -20.58 7.04
C LEU A 116 1.86 -21.91 7.42
N ARG A 117 3.14 -22.09 7.07
CA ARG A 117 3.89 -23.32 7.42
C ARG A 117 4.02 -23.61 8.93
N PRO A 118 4.39 -22.65 9.79
CA PRO A 118 4.42 -22.86 11.24
C PRO A 118 3.01 -22.96 11.83
N GLY A 119 2.04 -22.21 11.30
CA GLY A 119 0.65 -22.26 11.77
C GLY A 119 -0.02 -23.64 11.61
N ILE A 120 0.25 -24.34 10.50
CA ILE A 120 -0.25 -25.70 10.26
C ILE A 120 0.42 -26.71 11.21
N HIS A 121 1.72 -26.57 11.47
CA HIS A 121 2.46 -27.46 12.39
C HIS A 121 1.96 -27.32 13.83
N ILE A 122 1.73 -26.09 14.31
CA ILE A 122 1.23 -25.82 15.66
C ILE A 122 -0.19 -26.39 15.85
N LYS A 123 -1.09 -26.20 14.88
CA LYS A 123 -2.45 -26.79 14.94
C LYS A 123 -2.41 -28.33 14.99
N ARG A 124 -1.50 -28.97 14.25
CA ARG A 124 -1.30 -30.42 14.33
C ARG A 124 -0.84 -30.81 15.73
N ASN A 125 0.19 -30.16 16.26
CA ASN A 125 0.75 -30.51 17.57
C ASN A 125 -0.28 -30.36 18.70
N LEU A 126 -1.08 -29.28 18.69
CA LEU A 126 -2.14 -29.05 19.67
C LEU A 126 -3.26 -30.11 19.60
N LYS A 127 -3.65 -30.52 18.38
CA LYS A 127 -4.66 -31.58 18.19
C LYS A 127 -4.16 -32.94 18.73
N TRP A 128 -2.87 -33.23 18.57
CA TRP A 128 -2.24 -34.42 19.13
C TRP A 128 -2.21 -34.39 20.66
N GLN A 129 -1.86 -33.25 21.27
CA GLN A 129 -1.88 -33.08 22.73
C GLN A 129 -3.29 -33.24 23.32
N LEU A 130 -4.30 -32.59 22.72
CA LEU A 130 -5.69 -32.71 23.18
C LEU A 130 -6.23 -34.14 23.07
N LYS A 131 -5.81 -34.90 22.05
CA LYS A 131 -6.20 -36.31 21.89
C LYS A 131 -5.57 -37.19 22.97
N LYS A 132 -4.34 -36.87 23.40
CA LYS A 132 -3.63 -37.57 24.48
C LYS A 132 -4.33 -37.31 25.81
N GLU A 133 -4.59 -36.05 26.15
CA GLU A 133 -5.28 -35.65 27.38
C GLU A 133 -6.69 -36.24 27.49
N LYS A 134 -7.50 -36.19 26.42
CA LYS A 134 -8.83 -36.83 26.42
C LYS A 134 -8.76 -38.33 26.70
N LYS A 135 -7.75 -39.02 26.18
CA LYS A 135 -7.58 -40.47 26.39
C LYS A 135 -7.21 -40.77 27.85
N GLN A 136 -6.35 -39.95 28.45
CA GLN A 136 -5.98 -40.06 29.86
C GLN A 136 -7.17 -39.80 30.80
N VAL A 137 -7.91 -38.71 30.57
CA VAL A 137 -9.12 -38.37 31.36
C VAL A 137 -10.19 -39.45 31.25
N THR A 138 -10.43 -39.98 30.04
CA THR A 138 -11.41 -41.07 29.84
C THR A 138 -10.99 -42.35 30.56
N MET A 139 -9.70 -42.68 30.58
CA MET A 139 -9.18 -43.83 31.33
C MET A 139 -9.28 -43.63 32.85
N ALA A 140 -9.02 -42.42 33.35
CA ALA A 140 -9.20 -42.08 34.76
C ALA A 140 -10.68 -42.13 35.18
N LEU A 141 -11.59 -41.61 34.36
CA LEU A 141 -13.03 -41.64 34.60
C LEU A 141 -13.56 -43.08 34.62
N LYS A 142 -13.16 -43.93 33.66
CA LYS A 142 -13.51 -45.37 33.68
C LYS A 142 -13.00 -46.08 34.94
N ARG A 143 -11.82 -45.72 35.45
CA ARG A 143 -11.27 -46.29 36.70
C ARG A 143 -12.07 -45.84 37.93
N GLN A 144 -12.53 -44.59 37.98
CA GLN A 144 -13.38 -44.11 39.08
C GLN A 144 -14.77 -44.76 39.07
N ILE A 145 -15.43 -44.85 37.90
CA ILE A 145 -16.73 -45.52 37.77
C ILE A 145 -16.65 -47.00 38.21
N LYS A 146 -15.56 -47.71 37.85
CA LYS A 146 -15.35 -49.11 38.27
C LYS A 146 -15.11 -49.26 39.79
N ARG A 147 -14.55 -48.25 40.46
CA ARG A 147 -14.37 -48.22 41.92
C ARG A 147 -15.67 -47.88 42.65
N GLY A 148 -16.45 -46.93 42.13
CA GLY A 148 -17.78 -46.58 42.65
C GLY A 148 -18.74 -47.78 42.63
N GLY A 149 -18.86 -48.46 41.48
CA GLY A 149 -19.72 -49.64 41.37
C GLY A 149 -19.28 -50.86 42.19
N ARG A 150 -18.01 -50.93 42.61
CA ARG A 150 -17.53 -51.99 43.53
C ARG A 150 -17.79 -51.65 45.00
N SER A 151 -17.93 -50.37 45.34
CA SER A 151 -18.29 -49.90 46.67
C SER A 151 -19.78 -50.08 46.96
N ASP A 152 -20.67 -49.88 45.98
CA ASP A 152 -22.12 -50.12 46.15
C ASP A 152 -22.45 -51.62 46.30
N ASN A 153 -21.87 -52.48 45.46
CA ASN A 153 -22.07 -53.94 45.57
C ASN A 153 -21.59 -54.56 46.89
N THR A 154 -20.72 -53.88 47.65
CA THR A 154 -20.22 -54.38 48.95
C THR A 154 -21.11 -53.90 50.11
N LYS A 155 -21.91 -52.83 49.90
CA LYS A 155 -22.86 -52.32 50.90
C LYS A 155 -24.21 -53.03 50.85
N GLU A 156 -24.63 -53.57 49.71
CA GLU A 156 -25.88 -54.32 49.57
C GLU A 156 -25.81 -55.78 50.07
N THR A 157 -24.60 -56.31 50.35
CA THR A 157 -24.39 -57.69 50.82
C THR A 157 -24.19 -57.83 52.34
N LYS A 158 -24.52 -56.80 53.13
CA LYS A 158 -24.55 -56.85 54.60
C LYS A 158 -25.96 -56.56 55.10
#